data_AF-A0A8B7J5N6-F1
#
_entry.id   AF-A0A8B7J5N6-F1
#
_cell.length_a   1.000
_cell.length_b   1.000
_cell.length_c   1.000
_cell.angle_alpha   90.00
_cell.angle_beta   90.00
_cell.angle_gamma   90.00
#
_symmetry.space_group_name_H-M   'P 1'
#
loop_
_entity.id
_entity.type
_entity.pdbx_description
1 polymer ?
#
loop_
_entity_poly.entity_id
_entity_poly.type
_entity_poly.pdbx_seq_one_letter_code
_entity_poly.pdbx_strand_id
1 'polypeptide(L)'
;MPAYSAADDALTTKLVTFYEHQEDSSVPSHQATVLLFEPRNGTLKAVLDGSVITAKRTAAVSAIATKLLMPASAEVLCILGAGVQAYSHYDIFTELFTFKEVRIWNRIKENAVKFARSVNGPVQVCSSAQEAVTGADVIITVTMATTPILFGEWVKPGAHINAVGASRPDWRELDDELMKNCVLFVDSREAALTESGDVILSGAEIFAELGEVLKGTKPALAEKTTVFKSLGMAVEDTVAAKFVYDSWSAGN
;
A
#
# COMPACT_ATOMS: atom_id res chain seq x y z
N MET A 1 -4.44 -3.92 16.09
CA MET A 1 -4.86 -4.77 14.96
C MET A 1 -4.72 -6.25 15.35
N PRO A 2 -5.67 -6.83 16.11
CA PRO A 2 -5.69 -8.26 16.45
C PRO A 2 -6.33 -9.10 15.34
N ALA A 3 -5.85 -10.34 15.13
CA ALA A 3 -6.50 -11.32 14.25
C ALA A 3 -6.17 -12.76 14.64
N TYR A 4 -7.10 -13.66 14.32
CA TYR A 4 -6.90 -15.11 14.31
C TYR A 4 -7.20 -15.64 12.91
N SER A 5 -6.25 -16.38 12.32
CA SER A 5 -6.47 -17.17 11.10
C SER A 5 -6.55 -18.64 11.49
N ALA A 6 -7.73 -19.23 11.34
CA ALA A 6 -7.93 -20.67 11.56
C ALA A 6 -7.23 -21.52 10.49
N ALA A 7 -7.15 -21.02 9.25
CA ALA A 7 -6.48 -21.72 8.15
C ALA A 7 -4.98 -21.88 8.40
N ASP A 8 -4.36 -20.87 9.02
CA ASP A 8 -2.93 -20.87 9.35
C ASP A 8 -2.66 -21.28 10.80
N ASP A 9 -3.68 -21.55 11.62
CA ASP A 9 -3.59 -21.73 13.07
C ASP A 9 -2.68 -20.65 13.73
N ALA A 10 -3.01 -19.38 13.46
CA ALA A 10 -2.17 -18.23 13.80
C ALA A 10 -2.96 -17.17 14.56
N LEU A 11 -2.54 -16.83 15.78
CA LEU A 11 -3.14 -15.79 16.62
C LEU A 11 -2.13 -14.67 16.87
N THR A 12 -2.42 -13.46 16.39
CA THR A 12 -1.50 -12.32 16.57
C THR A 12 -2.22 -11.03 16.91
N THR A 13 -1.44 -10.05 17.37
CA THR A 13 -1.88 -8.67 17.47
C THR A 13 -0.73 -7.75 17.11
N LYS A 14 -0.92 -6.93 16.07
CA LYS A 14 -0.05 -5.79 15.81
C LYS A 14 -0.51 -4.56 16.59
N LEU A 15 0.42 -3.94 17.30
CA LEU A 15 0.28 -2.59 17.82
C LEU A 15 1.09 -1.68 16.91
N VAL A 16 0.45 -0.61 16.42
CA VAL A 16 1.10 0.37 15.57
C VAL A 16 0.82 1.75 16.14
N THR A 17 1.86 2.56 16.21
CA THR A 17 1.76 3.98 16.51
C THR A 17 2.17 4.77 15.28
N PHE A 18 1.51 5.90 15.13
CA PHE A 18 1.65 6.77 13.98
C PHE A 18 1.63 8.22 14.44
N TYR A 19 2.64 8.98 14.04
CA TYR A 19 2.79 10.39 14.43
C TYR A 19 3.08 11.25 13.21
N GLU A 20 2.37 12.38 13.13
CA GLU A 20 2.80 13.50 12.31
C GLU A 20 4.08 14.08 12.91
N HIS A 21 5.19 13.97 12.19
CA HIS A 21 6.44 14.58 12.58
C HIS A 21 6.64 15.90 11.82
N GLN A 22 7.31 16.87 12.46
CA GLN A 22 7.92 17.97 11.73
C GLN A 22 9.11 17.45 10.92
N GLU A 23 9.47 18.19 9.85
CA GLU A 23 10.68 17.92 9.08
C GLU A 23 11.89 17.94 10.05
N ASP A 24 12.63 16.82 10.15
CA ASP A 24 13.78 16.55 11.04
C ASP A 24 13.59 15.65 12.28
N SER A 25 12.45 14.94 12.43
CA SER A 25 12.35 13.91 13.48
C SER A 25 13.32 12.73 13.24
N SER A 26 14.10 12.36 14.25
CA SER A 26 14.97 11.18 14.24
C SER A 26 14.22 9.85 14.46
N VAL A 27 12.94 9.93 14.82
CA VAL A 27 12.08 8.77 15.07
C VAL A 27 11.21 8.52 13.83
N PRO A 28 11.10 7.27 13.34
CA PRO A 28 10.21 6.94 12.24
C PRO A 28 8.76 7.38 12.51
N SER A 29 8.02 7.76 11.45
CA SER A 29 6.60 8.16 11.59
C SER A 29 5.69 7.01 12.01
N HIS A 30 6.07 5.79 11.69
CA HIS A 30 5.38 4.57 12.08
C HIS A 30 6.31 3.69 12.90
N GLN A 31 5.84 3.24 14.05
CA GLN A 31 6.50 2.19 14.84
C GLN A 31 5.48 1.09 15.09
N ALA A 32 5.91 -0.17 14.96
CA ALA A 32 5.01 -1.29 15.18
C ALA A 32 5.71 -2.42 15.92
N THR A 33 4.93 -3.18 16.68
CA THR A 33 5.33 -4.48 17.24
C THR A 33 4.22 -5.48 16.97
N VAL A 34 4.60 -6.73 16.70
CA VAL A 34 3.64 -7.83 16.54
C VAL A 34 3.83 -8.83 17.66
N LEU A 35 2.75 -9.12 18.36
CA LEU A 35 2.68 -10.17 19.38
C LEU A 35 2.10 -11.43 18.74
N LEU A 36 2.77 -12.57 18.90
CA LEU A 36 2.31 -13.87 18.41
C LEU A 36 2.02 -14.79 19.59
N PHE A 37 0.84 -15.40 19.59
CA PHE A 37 0.35 -16.24 20.66
C PHE A 37 0.14 -17.69 20.20
N GLU A 38 0.23 -18.64 21.13
CA GLU A 38 -0.18 -20.02 20.94
C GLU A 38 -1.71 -20.10 20.93
N PRO A 39 -2.37 -20.43 19.81
CA PRO A 39 -3.83 -20.40 19.73
C PRO A 39 -4.53 -21.34 20.72
N ARG A 40 -3.86 -22.43 21.12
CA ARG A 40 -4.45 -23.48 21.97
C ARG A 40 -4.53 -23.10 23.45
N ASN A 41 -3.66 -22.22 23.92
CA ASN A 41 -3.55 -21.92 25.35
C ASN A 41 -3.29 -20.44 25.67
N GLY A 42 -3.15 -19.58 24.65
CA GLY A 42 -2.96 -18.13 24.82
C GLY A 42 -1.55 -17.70 25.24
N THR A 43 -0.57 -18.61 25.29
CA THR A 43 0.81 -18.27 25.68
C THR A 43 1.41 -17.33 24.65
N LEU A 44 2.01 -16.21 25.10
CA LEU A 44 2.78 -15.33 24.23
C LEU A 44 4.07 -16.04 23.80
N LYS A 45 4.20 -16.36 22.51
CA LYS A 45 5.35 -17.09 21.94
C LYS A 45 6.46 -16.17 21.46
N ALA A 46 6.11 -14.99 20.94
CA ALA A 46 7.08 -14.03 20.42
C ALA A 46 6.59 -12.59 20.46
N VAL A 47 7.54 -11.67 20.57
CA VAL A 47 7.39 -10.24 20.35
C VAL A 47 8.33 -9.86 19.22
N LEU A 48 7.78 -9.45 18.08
CA LEU A 48 8.52 -9.16 16.86
C LEU A 48 8.55 -7.65 16.57
N ASP A 49 9.61 -7.17 15.93
CA ASP A 49 9.55 -5.87 15.25
C ASP A 49 8.47 -5.90 14.17
N GLY A 50 7.54 -4.96 14.25
CA GLY A 50 6.45 -4.83 13.29
C GLY A 50 6.76 -3.88 12.13
N SER A 51 7.88 -3.16 12.19
CA SER A 51 8.24 -2.14 11.21
C SER A 51 8.55 -2.79 9.85
N VAL A 52 9.42 -3.79 9.84
CA VAL A 52 9.76 -4.54 8.61
C VAL A 52 8.58 -5.35 8.11
N ILE A 53 7.82 -5.99 9.02
CA ILE A 53 6.59 -6.72 8.68
C ILE A 53 5.62 -5.78 7.97
N THR A 54 5.36 -4.60 8.54
CA THR A 54 4.43 -3.61 7.98
C THR A 54 4.87 -3.13 6.60
N ALA A 55 6.15 -2.83 6.39
CA ALA A 55 6.64 -2.43 5.07
C ALA A 55 6.43 -3.54 4.03
N LYS A 56 6.89 -4.77 4.32
CA LYS A 56 6.82 -5.88 3.37
C LYS A 56 5.39 -6.32 3.07
N ARG A 57 4.54 -6.47 4.10
CA ARG A 57 3.15 -6.94 3.91
C ARG A 57 2.32 -5.94 3.10
N THR A 58 2.50 -4.64 3.34
CA THR A 58 1.76 -3.59 2.62
C THR A 58 2.13 -3.57 1.14
N ALA A 59 3.43 -3.63 0.84
CA ALA A 59 3.94 -3.70 -0.53
C ALA A 59 3.50 -4.99 -1.25
N ALA A 60 3.52 -6.13 -0.56
CA ALA A 60 3.06 -7.41 -1.10
C ALA A 60 1.57 -7.39 -1.48
N VAL A 61 0.70 -6.84 -0.64
CA VAL A 61 -0.73 -6.73 -0.96
C VAL A 61 -0.97 -5.79 -2.14
N SER A 62 -0.24 -4.67 -2.22
CA SER A 62 -0.29 -3.76 -3.38
C SER A 62 0.21 -4.44 -4.66
N ALA A 63 1.25 -5.27 -4.58
CA ALA A 63 1.72 -6.06 -5.71
C ALA A 63 0.69 -7.12 -6.16
N ILE A 64 -0.01 -7.76 -5.22
CA ILE A 64 -1.11 -8.68 -5.54
C ILE A 64 -2.25 -7.94 -6.26
N ALA A 65 -2.67 -6.78 -5.74
CA ALA A 65 -3.66 -5.94 -6.40
C ALA A 65 -3.22 -5.55 -7.81
N THR A 66 -1.98 -5.07 -7.95
CA THR A 66 -1.39 -4.70 -9.24
C THR A 66 -1.39 -5.86 -10.22
N LYS A 67 -0.97 -7.06 -9.80
CA LYS A 67 -0.96 -8.25 -10.66
C LYS A 67 -2.33 -8.58 -11.24
N LEU A 68 -3.40 -8.29 -10.50
CA LEU A 68 -4.78 -8.54 -10.92
C LEU A 68 -5.38 -7.39 -11.73
N LEU A 69 -5.04 -6.15 -11.37
CA LEU A 69 -5.79 -4.94 -11.76
C LEU A 69 -5.02 -4.03 -12.75
N MET A 70 -3.72 -4.26 -12.98
CA MET A 70 -2.95 -3.45 -13.90
C MET A 70 -3.30 -3.73 -15.37
N PRO A 71 -3.22 -2.71 -16.25
CA PRO A 71 -3.43 -2.93 -17.68
C PRO A 71 -2.38 -3.91 -18.24
N ALA A 72 -2.78 -4.75 -19.19
CA ALA A 72 -1.93 -5.82 -19.73
C ALA A 72 -0.62 -5.32 -20.38
N SER A 73 -0.61 -4.08 -20.87
CA SER A 73 0.54 -3.41 -21.47
C SER A 73 1.16 -2.36 -20.53
N ALA A 74 1.20 -2.62 -19.23
CA ALA A 74 1.79 -1.70 -18.27
C ALA A 74 3.31 -1.59 -18.48
N GLU A 75 3.80 -0.39 -18.78
CA GLU A 75 5.20 -0.11 -19.08
C GLU A 75 5.79 0.97 -18.16
N VAL A 76 4.97 1.85 -17.59
CA VAL A 76 5.41 2.97 -16.76
C VAL A 76 4.86 2.86 -15.34
N LEU A 77 5.76 2.77 -14.36
CA LEU A 77 5.45 2.84 -12.93
C LEU A 77 5.71 4.26 -12.42
N CYS A 78 4.78 4.81 -11.64
CA CYS A 78 4.95 6.07 -10.93
C CYS A 78 4.76 5.88 -9.42
N ILE A 79 5.65 6.46 -8.62
CA ILE A 79 5.57 6.48 -7.16
C ILE A 79 5.42 7.93 -6.67
N LEU A 80 4.36 8.22 -5.93
CA LEU A 80 4.17 9.49 -5.22
C LEU A 80 4.49 9.28 -3.74
N GLY A 81 5.60 9.86 -3.29
CA GLY A 81 6.18 9.67 -1.96
C GLY A 81 7.54 8.97 -2.02
N ALA A 82 8.41 9.30 -1.05
CA ALA A 82 9.77 8.74 -0.96
C ALA A 82 10.08 8.19 0.45
N GLY A 83 9.06 7.76 1.19
CA GLY A 83 9.20 7.19 2.54
C GLY A 83 9.42 5.67 2.54
N VAL A 84 9.32 5.05 3.71
CA VAL A 84 9.53 3.60 3.91
C VAL A 84 8.69 2.74 2.95
N GLN A 85 7.42 3.10 2.75
CA GLN A 85 6.55 2.36 1.84
C GLN A 85 6.99 2.48 0.37
N ALA A 86 7.50 3.64 -0.06
CA ALA A 86 8.03 3.80 -1.40
C ALA A 86 9.17 2.80 -1.69
N TYR A 87 10.04 2.57 -0.71
CA TYR A 87 11.14 1.60 -0.82
C TYR A 87 10.63 0.17 -0.92
N SER A 88 9.77 -0.27 0.01
CA SER A 88 9.24 -1.63 -0.02
C SER A 88 8.42 -1.92 -1.27
N HIS A 89 7.65 -0.95 -1.75
CA HIS A 89 6.91 -1.06 -3.00
C HIS A 89 7.84 -1.11 -4.20
N TYR A 90 8.86 -0.24 -4.28
CA TYR A 90 9.82 -0.31 -5.36
C TYR A 90 10.54 -1.66 -5.45
N ASP A 91 11.02 -2.16 -4.31
CA ASP A 91 11.75 -3.43 -4.24
C ASP A 91 10.91 -4.57 -4.83
N ILE A 92 9.68 -4.77 -4.33
CA ILE A 92 8.84 -5.87 -4.80
C ILE A 92 8.26 -5.64 -6.21
N PHE A 93 7.99 -4.39 -6.60
CA PHE A 93 7.43 -4.12 -7.93
C PHE A 93 8.48 -4.31 -9.02
N THR A 94 9.73 -3.95 -8.77
CA THR A 94 10.83 -4.19 -9.73
C THR A 94 11.31 -5.63 -9.74
N GLU A 95 11.06 -6.39 -8.67
CA GLU A 95 11.29 -7.83 -8.63
C GLU A 95 10.21 -8.61 -9.41
N LEU A 96 8.93 -8.23 -9.26
CA LEU A 96 7.80 -8.99 -9.83
C LEU A 96 7.35 -8.54 -11.22
N PHE A 97 7.58 -7.28 -11.58
CA PHE A 97 7.10 -6.69 -12.82
C PHE A 97 8.24 -6.07 -13.63
N THR A 98 8.05 -5.98 -14.94
CA THR A 98 9.02 -5.35 -15.84
C THR A 98 8.44 -4.05 -16.38
N PHE A 99 8.87 -2.93 -15.80
CA PHE A 99 8.56 -1.60 -16.30
C PHE A 99 9.70 -1.10 -17.18
N LYS A 100 9.38 -0.41 -18.27
CA LYS A 100 10.37 0.30 -19.11
C LYS A 100 10.85 1.58 -18.43
N GLU A 101 10.01 2.17 -17.59
CA GLU A 101 10.29 3.42 -16.91
C GLU A 101 9.72 3.40 -15.48
N VAL A 102 10.50 3.88 -14.52
CA VAL A 102 10.05 4.13 -13.15
C VAL A 102 10.23 5.61 -12.83
N ARG A 103 9.17 6.25 -12.36
CA ARG A 103 9.12 7.66 -12.00
C ARG A 103 8.87 7.81 -10.51
N ILE A 104 9.40 8.88 -9.95
CA ILE A 104 9.10 9.28 -8.57
C ILE A 104 8.86 10.77 -8.47
N TRP A 105 7.88 11.14 -7.65
CA TRP A 105 7.72 12.50 -7.15
C TRP A 105 7.58 12.48 -5.62
N ASN A 106 8.12 13.51 -4.97
CA ASN A 106 7.93 13.73 -3.55
C ASN A 106 7.86 15.25 -3.29
N ARG A 107 7.05 15.67 -2.32
CA ARG A 107 6.90 17.08 -1.91
C ARG A 107 8.24 17.78 -1.69
N ILE A 108 9.16 17.10 -1.01
CA ILE A 108 10.55 17.53 -0.83
C ILE A 108 11.39 16.81 -1.89
N LYS A 109 11.86 17.55 -2.91
CA LYS A 109 12.56 16.99 -4.08
C LYS A 109 13.82 16.22 -3.68
N GLU A 110 14.52 16.69 -2.64
CA GLU A 110 15.76 16.09 -2.14
C GLU A 110 15.53 14.64 -1.68
N ASN A 111 14.36 14.33 -1.12
CA ASN A 111 14.03 12.96 -0.70
C ASN A 111 13.77 12.04 -1.91
N ALA A 112 13.13 12.54 -2.97
CA ALA A 112 13.00 11.79 -4.22
C ALA A 112 14.37 11.54 -4.90
N VAL A 113 15.28 12.52 -4.85
CA VAL A 113 16.66 12.36 -5.34
C VAL A 113 17.44 11.34 -4.49
N LYS A 114 17.31 11.39 -3.16
CA LYS A 114 17.92 10.38 -2.27
C LYS A 114 17.40 8.99 -2.59
N PHE A 115 16.09 8.85 -2.73
CA PHE A 115 15.43 7.60 -3.14
C PHE A 115 16.03 7.06 -4.43
N ALA A 116 16.01 7.85 -5.51
CA ALA A 116 16.50 7.44 -6.83
C ALA A 116 17.98 7.05 -6.84
N ARG A 117 18.79 7.60 -5.92
CA ARG A 117 20.21 7.23 -5.76
C ARG A 117 20.43 5.97 -4.92
N SER A 118 19.49 5.66 -4.01
CA SER A 118 19.62 4.55 -3.06
C SER A 118 19.08 3.21 -3.57
N VAL A 119 18.20 3.24 -4.57
CA VAL A 119 17.56 2.03 -5.11
C VAL A 119 18.32 1.46 -6.30
N ASN A 120 18.08 0.18 -6.59
CA ASN A 120 18.71 -0.54 -7.70
C ASN A 120 17.95 -0.33 -9.00
N GLY A 121 18.39 0.60 -9.84
CA GLY A 121 17.85 0.81 -11.18
C GLY A 121 17.58 2.28 -11.49
N PRO A 122 17.31 2.62 -12.76
CA PRO A 122 17.03 3.99 -13.15
C PRO A 122 15.65 4.42 -12.61
N VAL A 123 15.61 5.56 -11.92
CA VAL A 123 14.37 6.21 -11.50
C VAL A 123 14.40 7.67 -11.93
N GLN A 124 13.40 8.10 -12.70
CA GLN A 124 13.25 9.49 -13.10
C GLN A 124 12.59 10.29 -11.97
N VAL A 125 13.31 11.30 -11.49
CA VAL A 125 12.77 12.25 -10.49
C VAL A 125 12.01 13.36 -11.20
N CYS A 126 10.70 13.39 -11.02
CA CYS A 126 9.81 14.39 -11.59
C CYS A 126 9.69 15.63 -10.69
N SER A 127 9.40 16.77 -11.30
CA SER A 127 9.27 18.06 -10.62
C SER A 127 7.89 18.31 -10.01
N SER A 128 6.86 17.62 -10.52
CA SER A 128 5.48 17.70 -10.03
C SER A 128 4.81 16.32 -10.02
N ALA A 129 3.76 16.17 -9.20
CA ALA A 129 2.94 14.97 -9.20
C ALA A 129 2.30 14.73 -10.57
N GLN A 130 1.81 15.78 -11.22
CA GLN A 130 1.25 15.72 -12.57
C GLN A 130 2.25 15.17 -13.60
N GLU A 131 3.48 15.68 -13.63
CA GLU A 131 4.53 15.18 -14.51
C GLU A 131 4.79 13.68 -14.28
N ALA A 132 4.84 13.26 -13.01
CA ALA A 132 5.11 11.88 -12.66
C ALA A 132 4.02 10.92 -13.16
N VAL A 133 2.74 11.26 -12.98
CA VAL A 133 1.62 10.38 -13.32
C VAL A 133 1.18 10.46 -14.78
N THR A 134 1.55 11.50 -15.51
CA THR A 134 1.11 11.69 -16.90
C THR A 134 1.58 10.52 -17.77
N GLY A 135 0.64 9.69 -18.23
CA GLY A 135 0.92 8.50 -19.03
C GLY A 135 1.42 7.28 -18.24
N ALA A 136 1.45 7.34 -16.90
CA ALA A 136 1.77 6.20 -16.06
C ALA A 136 0.67 5.12 -16.13
N ASP A 137 1.08 3.85 -16.17
CA ASP A 137 0.16 2.70 -16.21
C ASP A 137 -0.17 2.20 -14.81
N VAL A 138 0.80 2.27 -13.91
CA VAL A 138 0.67 1.90 -12.50
C VAL A 138 1.15 3.07 -11.64
N ILE A 139 0.34 3.49 -10.68
CA ILE A 139 0.64 4.59 -9.77
C ILE A 139 0.57 4.08 -8.33
N ILE A 140 1.50 4.50 -7.48
CA ILE A 140 1.53 4.17 -6.07
C ILE A 140 1.52 5.47 -5.28
N THR A 141 0.53 5.67 -4.40
CA THR A 141 0.50 6.82 -3.47
C THR A 141 0.80 6.34 -2.06
N VAL A 142 1.93 6.80 -1.51
CA VAL A 142 2.50 6.37 -0.22
C VAL A 142 2.97 7.60 0.55
N THR A 143 2.16 8.65 0.56
CA THR A 143 2.46 9.91 1.23
C THR A 143 1.69 10.07 2.53
N MET A 144 2.00 11.17 3.22
CA MET A 144 1.35 11.65 4.42
C MET A 144 0.44 12.85 4.12
N ALA A 145 0.04 13.02 2.85
CA ALA A 145 -0.82 14.13 2.46
C ALA A 145 -2.20 13.98 3.10
N THR A 146 -2.74 15.10 3.58
CA THR A 146 -4.09 15.18 4.13
C THR A 146 -5.08 15.78 3.13
N THR A 147 -4.58 16.36 2.05
CA THR A 147 -5.36 16.89 0.92
C THR A 147 -4.91 16.25 -0.38
N PRO A 148 -5.80 16.13 -1.40
CA PRO A 148 -5.48 15.46 -2.65
C PRO A 148 -4.20 15.96 -3.32
N ILE A 149 -3.38 15.00 -3.75
CA ILE A 149 -2.12 15.20 -4.51
C ILE A 149 -2.18 14.53 -5.89
N LEU A 150 -3.13 13.63 -6.10
CA LEU A 150 -3.38 12.96 -7.37
C LEU A 150 -4.79 13.30 -7.84
N PHE A 151 -4.87 13.88 -9.04
CA PHE A 151 -6.11 14.34 -9.65
C PHE A 151 -6.45 13.47 -10.86
N GLY A 152 -7.74 13.12 -11.00
CA GLY A 152 -8.25 12.26 -12.07
C GLY A 152 -7.92 12.76 -13.47
N GLU A 153 -7.92 14.08 -13.68
CA GLU A 153 -7.57 14.74 -14.94
C GLU A 153 -6.17 14.33 -15.47
N TRP A 154 -5.24 13.98 -14.58
CA TRP A 154 -3.86 13.65 -14.95
C TRP A 154 -3.67 12.15 -15.23
N VAL A 155 -4.62 11.33 -14.80
CA VAL A 155 -4.51 9.87 -14.81
C VAL A 155 -4.79 9.35 -16.21
N LYS A 156 -3.87 8.53 -16.73
CA LYS A 156 -4.08 7.82 -17.99
C LYS A 156 -5.33 6.92 -17.89
N PRO A 157 -6.25 6.98 -18.86
CA PRO A 157 -7.37 6.04 -18.89
C PRO A 157 -6.87 4.58 -18.88
N GLY A 158 -7.39 3.76 -17.96
CA GLY A 158 -6.95 2.37 -17.79
C GLY A 158 -5.78 2.19 -16.80
N ALA A 159 -5.27 3.25 -16.18
CA ALA A 159 -4.23 3.13 -15.17
C ALA A 159 -4.74 2.44 -13.89
N HIS A 160 -3.85 1.72 -13.22
CA HIS A 160 -4.09 1.15 -11.91
C HIS A 160 -3.39 1.95 -10.82
N ILE A 161 -4.10 2.29 -9.76
CA ILE A 161 -3.58 3.07 -8.63
C ILE A 161 -3.63 2.23 -7.36
N ASN A 162 -2.49 2.09 -6.68
CA ASN A 162 -2.42 1.59 -5.31
C ASN A 162 -2.39 2.78 -4.35
N ALA A 163 -3.50 3.03 -3.66
CA ALA A 163 -3.66 4.13 -2.71
C ALA A 163 -3.44 3.63 -1.27
N VAL A 164 -2.26 3.89 -0.73
CA VAL A 164 -1.77 3.30 0.54
C VAL A 164 -1.69 4.32 1.67
N GLY A 165 -1.44 5.60 1.34
CA GLY A 165 -1.48 6.70 2.31
C GLY A 165 -2.90 7.06 2.73
N ALA A 166 -3.07 8.19 3.43
CA ALA A 166 -4.38 8.70 3.88
C ALA A 166 -5.25 7.63 4.57
N SER A 167 -4.73 7.03 5.64
CA SER A 167 -5.39 6.02 6.48
C SER A 167 -6.17 6.65 7.67
N ARG A 168 -6.70 7.85 7.45
CA ARG A 168 -7.53 8.59 8.42
C ARG A 168 -8.79 9.10 7.71
N PRO A 169 -9.95 9.13 8.38
CA PRO A 169 -11.25 9.43 7.74
C PRO A 169 -11.36 10.86 7.22
N ASP A 170 -10.46 11.74 7.64
CA ASP A 170 -10.36 13.14 7.27
C ASP A 170 -9.17 13.44 6.33
N TRP A 171 -8.38 12.44 5.95
CA TRP A 171 -7.22 12.60 5.08
C TRP A 171 -7.48 12.07 3.67
N ARG A 172 -6.88 12.73 2.68
CA ARG A 172 -6.97 12.31 1.27
C ARG A 172 -5.65 12.44 0.54
N GLU A 173 -5.39 11.50 -0.34
CA GLU A 173 -4.38 11.62 -1.41
C GLU A 173 -5.02 11.79 -2.78
N LEU A 174 -6.27 11.34 -2.95
CA LEU A 174 -6.98 11.26 -4.22
C LEU A 174 -8.15 12.24 -4.27
N ASP A 175 -8.31 12.90 -5.40
CA ASP A 175 -9.41 13.85 -5.61
C ASP A 175 -10.75 13.16 -5.92
N ASP A 176 -11.81 13.95 -6.00
CA ASP A 176 -13.16 13.45 -6.27
C ASP A 176 -13.32 12.91 -7.68
N GLU A 177 -12.67 13.51 -8.67
CA GLU A 177 -12.77 13.09 -10.06
C GLU A 177 -12.22 11.68 -10.24
N LEU A 178 -11.05 11.39 -9.67
CA LEU A 178 -10.48 10.04 -9.72
C LEU A 178 -11.39 9.05 -8.99
N MET A 179 -11.78 9.35 -7.75
CA MET A 179 -12.55 8.43 -6.91
C MET A 179 -13.93 8.11 -7.48
N LYS A 180 -14.61 9.07 -8.13
CA LYS A 180 -15.95 8.86 -8.72
C LYS A 180 -15.94 8.14 -10.07
N ASN A 181 -14.83 8.18 -10.80
CA ASN A 181 -14.75 7.62 -12.16
C ASN A 181 -13.94 6.32 -12.25
N CYS A 182 -13.31 5.88 -11.16
CA CYS A 182 -12.57 4.62 -11.10
C CYS A 182 -13.48 3.42 -10.77
N VAL A 183 -12.96 2.20 -10.98
CA VAL A 183 -13.45 1.01 -10.31
C VAL A 183 -12.70 0.85 -8.99
N LEU A 184 -13.40 1.03 -7.87
CA LEU A 184 -12.81 1.03 -6.54
C LEU A 184 -12.77 -0.37 -5.92
N PHE A 185 -11.56 -0.84 -5.69
CA PHE A 185 -11.24 -2.02 -4.89
C PHE A 185 -10.69 -1.61 -3.53
N VAL A 186 -11.00 -2.39 -2.50
CA VAL A 186 -10.49 -2.16 -1.15
C VAL A 186 -9.93 -3.47 -0.57
N ASP A 187 -9.15 -3.38 0.49
CA ASP A 187 -8.76 -4.54 1.29
C ASP A 187 -9.92 -5.07 2.14
N SER A 188 -10.61 -4.17 2.85
CA SER A 188 -11.82 -4.44 3.64
C SER A 188 -12.83 -3.29 3.49
N ARG A 189 -14.09 -3.62 3.18
CA ARG A 189 -15.16 -2.61 3.13
C ARG A 189 -15.37 -1.91 4.47
N GLU A 190 -15.36 -2.68 5.55
CA GLU A 190 -15.59 -2.16 6.90
C GLU A 190 -14.53 -1.12 7.26
N ALA A 191 -13.26 -1.42 7.00
CA ALA A 191 -12.16 -0.50 7.25
C ALA A 191 -12.25 0.72 6.33
N ALA A 192 -12.47 0.51 5.02
CA ALA A 192 -12.57 1.61 4.04
C ALA A 192 -13.65 2.63 4.39
N LEU A 193 -14.83 2.17 4.80
CA LEU A 193 -15.96 3.02 5.18
C LEU A 193 -15.77 3.73 6.53
N THR A 194 -14.78 3.33 7.32
CA THR A 194 -14.52 3.88 8.66
C THR A 194 -13.27 4.75 8.71
N GLU A 195 -12.23 4.38 7.96
CA GLU A 195 -10.88 4.91 8.13
C GLU A 195 -10.36 5.67 6.90
N SER A 196 -10.93 5.50 5.70
CA SER A 196 -10.41 6.14 4.49
C SER A 196 -11.14 7.43 4.15
N GLY A 197 -10.49 8.58 4.34
CA GLY A 197 -11.05 9.86 3.88
C GLY A 197 -11.20 9.93 2.35
N ASP A 198 -10.33 9.27 1.57
CA ASP A 198 -10.51 9.16 0.11
C ASP A 198 -11.87 8.54 -0.26
N VAL A 199 -12.31 7.51 0.46
CA VAL A 199 -13.61 6.83 0.23
C VAL A 199 -14.76 7.61 0.86
N ILE A 200 -14.65 7.96 2.14
CA ILE A 200 -15.72 8.60 2.93
C ILE A 200 -16.08 9.97 2.36
N LEU A 201 -15.09 10.81 2.05
CA LEU A 201 -15.33 12.19 1.65
C LEU A 201 -15.69 12.33 0.17
N SER A 202 -15.27 11.38 -0.68
CA SER A 202 -15.68 11.35 -2.10
C SER A 202 -17.06 10.73 -2.30
N GLY A 203 -17.51 9.89 -1.36
CA GLY A 203 -18.72 9.09 -1.49
C GLY A 203 -18.62 7.99 -2.56
N ALA A 204 -17.40 7.57 -2.91
CA ALA A 204 -17.17 6.54 -3.92
C ALA A 204 -17.76 5.19 -3.50
N GLU A 205 -18.42 4.51 -4.44
CA GLU A 205 -18.98 3.18 -4.21
C GLU A 205 -17.89 2.12 -4.32
N ILE A 206 -17.77 1.28 -3.29
CA ILE A 206 -16.82 0.16 -3.29
C ILE A 206 -17.35 -0.96 -4.17
N PHE A 207 -16.63 -1.27 -5.25
CA PHE A 207 -17.00 -2.32 -6.19
C PHE A 207 -16.75 -3.73 -5.62
N ALA A 208 -15.54 -3.96 -5.09
CA ALA A 208 -15.13 -5.27 -4.58
C ALA A 208 -14.03 -5.16 -3.52
N GLU A 209 -13.97 -6.15 -2.63
CA GLU A 209 -12.77 -6.44 -1.86
C GLU A 209 -11.77 -7.22 -2.71
N LEU A 210 -10.47 -7.01 -2.48
CA LEU A 210 -9.41 -7.71 -3.19
C LEU A 210 -9.53 -9.24 -3.02
N GLY A 211 -9.97 -9.70 -1.85
CA GLY A 211 -10.24 -11.11 -1.57
C GLY A 211 -11.32 -11.73 -2.47
N GLU A 212 -12.34 -10.95 -2.87
CA GLU A 212 -13.38 -11.43 -3.78
C GLU A 212 -12.86 -11.59 -5.21
N VAL A 213 -11.91 -10.75 -5.63
CA VAL A 213 -11.24 -10.85 -6.94
C VAL A 213 -10.32 -12.06 -6.95
N LEU A 214 -9.53 -12.24 -5.89
CA LEU A 214 -8.65 -13.41 -5.70
C LEU A 214 -9.43 -14.74 -5.75
N LYS A 215 -10.65 -14.76 -5.18
CA LYS A 215 -11.53 -15.93 -5.21
C LYS A 215 -12.26 -16.13 -6.55
N GLY A 216 -12.20 -15.15 -7.46
CA GLY A 216 -12.93 -15.16 -8.73
C GLY A 216 -14.44 -14.87 -8.60
N THR A 217 -14.88 -14.37 -7.45
CA THR A 217 -16.28 -13.98 -7.21
C THR A 217 -16.62 -12.58 -7.70
N LYS A 218 -15.60 -11.75 -7.95
CA LYS A 218 -15.70 -10.43 -8.58
C LYS A 218 -14.66 -10.31 -9.71
N PRO A 219 -14.97 -9.62 -10.82
CA PRO A 219 -14.02 -9.43 -11.91
C PRO A 219 -12.98 -8.35 -11.56
N ALA A 220 -11.83 -8.40 -12.23
CA ALA A 220 -10.73 -7.45 -12.03
C ALA A 220 -10.88 -6.12 -12.82
N LEU A 221 -11.54 -6.15 -13.99
CA LEU A 221 -11.79 -4.96 -14.84
C LEU A 221 -10.53 -4.11 -15.14
N ALA A 222 -9.39 -4.78 -15.38
CA ALA A 222 -8.07 -4.17 -15.56
C ALA A 222 -7.94 -3.25 -16.80
N GLU A 223 -8.92 -3.27 -17.70
CA GLU A 223 -9.02 -2.34 -18.83
C GLU A 223 -9.57 -0.95 -18.45
N LYS A 224 -10.15 -0.82 -17.25
CA LYS A 224 -10.67 0.45 -16.71
C LYS A 224 -9.63 1.10 -15.80
N THR A 225 -9.81 2.38 -15.50
CA THR A 225 -9.06 3.01 -14.41
C THR A 225 -9.49 2.38 -13.09
N THR A 226 -8.55 1.77 -12.38
CA THR A 226 -8.81 1.04 -11.13
C THR A 226 -8.07 1.69 -9.96
N VAL A 227 -8.72 1.78 -8.81
CA VAL A 227 -8.08 2.19 -7.55
C VAL A 227 -8.17 1.04 -6.58
N PHE A 228 -7.04 0.62 -6.02
CA PHE A 228 -7.00 -0.24 -4.85
C PHE A 228 -6.65 0.62 -3.62
N LYS A 229 -7.64 0.85 -2.76
CA LYS A 229 -7.43 1.54 -1.47
C LYS A 229 -7.03 0.52 -0.41
N SER A 230 -5.81 0.66 0.11
CA SER A 230 -5.23 -0.19 1.15
C SER A 230 -5.15 0.58 2.47
N LEU A 231 -5.73 0.02 3.52
CA LEU A 231 -5.62 0.50 4.91
C LEU A 231 -4.77 -0.43 5.77
N GLY A 232 -4.70 -1.70 5.36
CA GLY A 232 -3.99 -2.77 6.02
C GLY A 232 -4.88 -3.55 6.99
N MET A 233 -4.89 -4.86 6.84
CA MET A 233 -5.65 -5.75 7.71
C MET A 233 -4.75 -6.53 8.66
N ALA A 234 -5.26 -6.78 9.86
CA ALA A 234 -4.54 -7.55 10.89
C ALA A 234 -4.13 -8.97 10.43
N VAL A 235 -4.90 -9.58 9.51
CA VAL A 235 -4.60 -10.90 8.96
C VAL A 235 -3.32 -10.91 8.11
N GLU A 236 -3.00 -9.80 7.44
CA GLU A 236 -1.77 -9.65 6.66
C GLU A 236 -0.53 -9.67 7.57
N ASP A 237 -0.63 -9.05 8.74
CA ASP A 237 0.43 -9.11 9.76
C ASP A 237 0.50 -10.51 10.39
N THR A 238 -0.65 -11.19 10.54
CA THR A 238 -0.75 -12.54 11.12
C THR A 238 0.02 -13.57 10.29
N VAL A 239 -0.22 -13.60 8.97
CA VAL A 239 0.47 -14.54 8.07
C VAL A 239 1.96 -14.23 7.97
N ALA A 240 2.34 -12.94 7.93
CA ALA A 240 3.73 -12.52 7.91
C ALA A 240 4.47 -12.89 9.21
N ALA A 241 3.88 -12.62 10.37
CA ALA A 241 4.49 -12.93 11.66
C ALA A 241 4.64 -14.44 11.88
N LYS A 242 3.64 -15.24 11.48
CA LYS A 242 3.74 -16.70 11.52
C LYS A 242 4.85 -17.21 10.61
N PHE A 243 4.93 -16.72 9.37
CA PHE A 243 6.00 -17.09 8.44
C PHE A 243 7.39 -16.83 9.03
N VAL A 244 7.60 -15.64 9.60
CA VAL A 244 8.87 -15.28 10.26
C VAL A 244 9.17 -16.19 11.45
N TYR A 245 8.18 -16.42 12.33
CA TYR A 245 8.35 -17.24 13.52
C TYR A 245 8.67 -18.71 13.19
N ASP A 246 7.96 -19.30 12.23
CA ASP A 246 8.19 -20.67 11.79
C ASP A 246 9.59 -20.82 11.18
N SER A 247 10.02 -19.86 10.37
CA SER A 247 11.39 -19.84 9.82
C SER A 247 12.46 -19.69 10.90
N TRP A 248 12.23 -18.84 11.90
CA TRP A 248 13.17 -18.64 13.00
C TRP A 248 13.27 -19.88 13.90
N SER A 249 12.15 -20.52 14.20
CA SER A 249 12.10 -21.69 15.09
C SER A 249 12.65 -22.96 14.44
N ALA A 250 12.60 -23.09 13.10
CA ALA A 250 13.22 -24.21 12.38
C ALA A 250 14.75 -24.12 12.28
N GLY A 251 15.33 -22.92 12.45
CA GLY A 251 16.77 -22.68 12.39
C GLY A 251 17.51 -22.79 13.72
N ASN A 252 16.79 -22.98 14.82
CA ASN A 252 17.33 -23.24 16.17
C ASN A 252 17.12 -24.69 16.56
#